data_AF-A0A6B2PZC2-F1
#
_entry.id   AF-A0A6B2PZC2-F1
#
_cell.length_a   1.000
_cell.length_b   1.000
_cell.length_c   1.000
_cell.angle_alpha   90.00
_cell.angle_beta   90.00
_cell.angle_gamma   90.00
#
_symmetry.space_group_name_H-M   'P 1'
#
loop_
_entity.id
_entity.type
_entity.pdbx_description
1 polymer ?
#
loop_
_entity_poly.entity_id
_entity_poly.type
_entity_poly.pdbx_seq_one_letter_code
_entity_poly.pdbx_strand_id
1 'polypeptide(L)'
;MGWKGKKPTEFSFDVSKAAEDQVKHIVMDTVQSLVNLSPVDTGAYRASHIVSVGSADFGVREPETNPINDAAIQAMKIKLGNLVYIQNNKAYGP
;
A
#
# COMPACT_ATOMS: atom_id res chain seq x y z
N MET A 1 -12.06 -25.18 35.80
CA MET A 1 -12.46 -23.76 35.67
C MET A 1 -11.67 -23.16 34.53
N GLY A 2 -12.29 -23.00 33.35
CA GLY A 2 -11.65 -22.43 32.17
C GLY A 2 -11.83 -20.92 32.12
N TRP A 3 -10.85 -20.21 31.55
CA TRP A 3 -10.91 -18.78 31.29
C TRP A 3 -12.20 -18.42 30.54
N LYS A 4 -12.97 -17.46 31.05
CA LYS A 4 -14.15 -16.89 30.39
C LYS A 4 -13.80 -15.50 29.86
N GLY A 5 -13.95 -15.28 28.55
CA GLY A 5 -13.62 -14.01 27.87
C GLY A 5 -12.37 -14.08 26.99
N LYS A 6 -11.90 -12.93 26.48
CA LYS A 6 -10.67 -12.86 25.66
C LYS A 6 -9.46 -13.28 26.47
N LYS A 7 -8.63 -14.14 25.92
CA LYS A 7 -7.39 -14.59 26.59
C LYS A 7 -6.34 -13.48 26.48
N PRO A 8 -5.51 -13.23 27.51
CA PRO A 8 -4.44 -12.23 27.42
C PRO A 8 -3.47 -12.48 26.26
N THR A 9 -3.28 -13.74 25.85
CA THR A 9 -2.50 -14.11 24.66
C THR A 9 -3.08 -13.58 23.35
N GLU A 10 -4.41 -13.43 23.26
CA GLU A 10 -5.10 -12.91 22.07
C GLU A 10 -4.80 -11.42 21.84
N PHE A 11 -4.47 -10.67 22.88
CA PHE A 11 -4.13 -9.25 22.78
C PHE A 11 -2.99 -9.00 21.79
N SER A 12 -1.92 -9.80 21.86
CA SER A 12 -0.77 -9.62 20.97
C SER A 12 -1.12 -9.84 19.49
N PHE A 13 -2.01 -10.80 19.20
CA PHE A 13 -2.52 -11.05 17.86
C PHE A 13 -3.45 -9.93 17.39
N ASP A 14 -4.33 -9.47 18.25
CA ASP A 14 -5.26 -8.37 17.97
C ASP A 14 -4.50 -7.07 17.65
N VAL A 15 -3.50 -6.72 18.46
CA VAL A 15 -2.67 -5.52 18.24
C VAL A 15 -1.87 -5.64 16.96
N SER A 16 -1.25 -6.79 16.69
CA SER A 16 -0.47 -7.00 15.47
C SER A 16 -1.35 -6.86 14.22
N LYS A 17 -2.54 -7.47 14.25
CA LYS A 17 -3.50 -7.37 13.15
C LYS A 17 -4.02 -5.94 12.97
N ALA A 18 -4.39 -5.26 14.04
CA ALA A 18 -4.86 -3.88 13.98
C ALA A 18 -3.79 -2.94 13.42
N ALA A 19 -2.52 -3.12 13.81
CA ALA A 19 -1.41 -2.36 13.26
C ALA A 19 -1.21 -2.64 11.76
N GLU A 20 -1.24 -3.91 11.34
CA GLU A 20 -1.17 -4.27 9.91
C GLU A 20 -2.31 -3.64 9.10
N ASP A 21 -3.54 -3.70 9.60
CA ASP A 21 -4.72 -3.15 8.92
C ASP A 21 -4.66 -1.62 8.85
N GLN A 22 -4.17 -0.95 9.89
CA GLN A 22 -3.94 0.49 9.87
C GLN A 22 -2.88 0.91 8.84
N VAL A 23 -1.77 0.17 8.75
CA VAL A 23 -0.74 0.45 7.75
C VAL A 23 -1.27 0.25 6.33
N LYS A 24 -2.07 -0.80 6.08
CA LYS A 24 -2.73 -1.00 4.79
C LYS A 24 -3.64 0.18 4.43
N HIS A 25 -4.43 0.68 5.38
CA HIS A 25 -5.30 1.83 5.17
C HIS A 25 -4.50 3.08 4.78
N ILE A 26 -3.43 3.38 5.51
CA ILE A 26 -2.55 4.53 5.22
C ILE A 26 -1.96 4.41 3.81
N VAL A 27 -1.47 3.22 3.43
CA VAL A 27 -0.87 2.99 2.11
C VAL A 27 -1.92 3.20 1.00
N MET A 28 -3.10 2.62 1.14
CA MET A 28 -4.16 2.74 0.14
C MET A 28 -4.66 4.19 0.00
N ASP A 29 -4.89 4.88 1.11
CA ASP A 29 -5.29 6.28 1.10
C ASP A 29 -4.23 7.18 0.46
N THR A 30 -2.96 6.91 0.75
CA THR A 30 -1.85 7.70 0.22
C THR A 30 -1.77 7.53 -1.30
N VAL A 31 -1.80 6.29 -1.81
CA VAL A 31 -1.77 6.04 -3.26
C VAL A 31 -3.00 6.60 -3.95
N GLN A 32 -4.19 6.39 -3.39
CA GLN A 32 -5.42 6.94 -3.94
C GLN A 32 -5.34 8.47 -4.04
N SER A 33 -4.84 9.12 -3.00
CA SER A 33 -4.65 10.58 -2.96
C SER A 33 -3.63 11.03 -4.01
N LEU A 34 -2.48 10.36 -4.09
CA LEU A 34 -1.45 10.66 -5.09
C LEU A 34 -2.00 10.54 -6.51
N VAL A 35 -2.71 9.47 -6.83
CA VAL A 35 -3.30 9.24 -8.16
C VAL A 35 -4.33 10.32 -8.49
N ASN A 36 -5.19 10.68 -7.53
CA ASN A 36 -6.23 11.70 -7.72
C ASN A 36 -5.65 13.10 -7.93
N LEU A 37 -4.59 13.45 -7.19
CA LEU A 37 -3.91 14.74 -7.26
C LEU A 37 -2.93 14.84 -8.44
N SER A 38 -2.57 13.72 -9.04
CA SER A 38 -1.65 13.69 -10.16
C SER A 38 -2.29 14.20 -11.45
N PRO A 39 -1.54 14.80 -12.37
CA PRO A 39 -2.02 15.23 -13.68
C PRO A 39 -2.41 14.05 -14.60
N VAL A 40 -3.31 14.27 -15.57
CA VAL A 40 -3.95 13.22 -16.38
C VAL A 40 -3.43 13.14 -17.81
N ASP A 41 -2.42 13.92 -18.20
CA ASP A 41 -1.99 14.12 -19.60
C ASP A 41 -2.02 12.86 -20.48
N THR A 42 -0.98 12.04 -20.42
CA THR A 42 -0.92 10.74 -21.11
C THR A 42 -1.36 9.59 -20.21
N GLY A 43 -1.66 9.86 -18.93
CA GLY A 43 -1.93 8.84 -17.92
C GLY A 43 -0.69 8.09 -17.39
N ALA A 44 0.45 8.12 -18.09
CA ALA A 44 1.66 7.36 -17.72
C ALA A 44 2.22 7.75 -16.34
N TYR A 45 2.21 9.06 -16.02
CA TYR A 45 2.65 9.56 -14.72
C TYR A 45 1.79 9.00 -13.58
N ARG A 46 0.46 9.02 -13.74
CA ARG A 46 -0.48 8.43 -12.78
C ARG A 46 -0.29 6.93 -12.63
N ALA A 47 -0.20 6.23 -13.75
CA ALA A 47 -0.03 4.78 -13.78
C ALA A 47 1.26 4.32 -13.08
N SER A 48 2.29 5.17 -13.09
CA SER A 48 3.61 4.87 -12.51
C SER A 48 3.73 5.14 -11.01
N HIS A 49 2.62 5.40 -10.30
CA HIS A 49 2.59 5.29 -8.84
C HIS A 49 2.63 3.82 -8.44
N ILE A 50 3.70 3.40 -7.75
CA ILE A 50 3.97 2.01 -7.41
C ILE A 50 4.10 1.86 -5.90
N VAL A 51 3.44 0.82 -5.38
CA VAL A 51 3.66 0.31 -4.04
C VAL A 51 4.50 -0.95 -4.13
N SER A 52 5.49 -1.08 -3.25
CA SER A 52 6.25 -2.31 -3.08
C SER A 52 6.60 -2.55 -1.61
N VAL A 53 6.76 -3.81 -1.23
CA VAL A 53 6.97 -4.24 0.16
C VAL A 53 8.32 -4.96 0.26
N GLY A 54 9.18 -4.53 1.18
CA GLY A 54 10.48 -5.13 1.45
C GLY A 54 11.60 -4.66 0.53
N SER A 55 11.31 -4.39 -0.75
CA SER A 55 12.26 -3.84 -1.72
C SER A 55 11.57 -2.87 -2.67
N ALA A 56 12.23 -1.76 -3.01
CA ALA A 56 11.75 -0.82 -4.00
C ALA A 56 11.58 -1.46 -5.38
N ASP A 57 10.53 -1.07 -6.10
CA ASP A 57 10.31 -1.40 -7.51
C ASP A 57 10.59 -0.13 -8.33
N PHE A 58 11.57 -0.19 -9.23
CA PHE A 58 11.99 0.92 -10.09
C PHE A 58 11.42 0.83 -11.52
N GLY A 59 10.48 -0.09 -11.76
CA GLY A 59 9.81 -0.22 -13.04
C GLY A 59 8.90 0.97 -13.34
N VAL A 60 8.61 1.18 -14.62
CA VAL A 60 7.64 2.18 -15.10
C VAL A 60 6.38 1.44 -15.55
N ARG A 61 5.22 2.08 -15.42
CA ARG A 61 3.94 1.50 -15.86
C ARG A 61 3.40 2.27 -17.04
N GLU A 62 2.79 1.53 -17.97
CA GLU A 62 2.08 2.10 -19.11
C GLU A 62 0.70 2.63 -18.67
N PRO A 63 0.14 3.61 -19.40
CA PRO A 63 -1.12 4.30 -19.02
C PRO A 63 -2.32 3.41 -18.72
N GLU A 64 -2.35 2.19 -19.25
CA GLU A 64 -3.45 1.23 -19.06
C GLU A 64 -3.42 0.58 -17.68
N THR A 65 -2.31 0.71 -16.94
CA THR A 65 -2.15 0.15 -15.60
C THR A 65 -2.97 0.93 -14.59
N ASN A 66 -3.73 0.22 -13.75
CA ASN A 66 -4.43 0.83 -12.62
C ASN A 66 -3.55 0.76 -11.35
N PRO A 67 -2.92 1.88 -10.94
CA PRO A 67 -2.00 1.90 -9.80
C PRO A 67 -2.68 1.59 -8.46
N ILE A 68 -3.99 1.84 -8.34
CA ILE A 68 -4.76 1.56 -7.11
C ILE A 68 -4.97 0.05 -6.96
N ASN A 69 -5.27 -0.65 -8.05
CA ASN A 69 -5.42 -2.11 -8.03
C ASN A 69 -4.09 -2.79 -7.74
N ASP A 70 -3.00 -2.33 -8.36
CA ASP A 70 -1.66 -2.84 -8.08
C ASP A 70 -1.27 -2.61 -6.61
N ALA A 71 -1.55 -1.41 -6.08
CA ALA A 71 -1.33 -1.10 -4.66
C ALA A 71 -2.13 -2.01 -3.72
N ALA A 72 -3.40 -2.31 -4.05
CA ALA A 72 -4.23 -3.22 -3.26
C ALA A 72 -3.62 -4.63 -3.20
N ILE A 73 -3.08 -5.13 -4.31
CA ILE A 73 -2.39 -6.43 -4.36
C ILE A 73 -1.16 -6.43 -3.44
N GLN A 74 -0.41 -5.33 -3.40
CA GLN A 74 0.78 -5.21 -2.56
C GLN A 74 0.43 -5.00 -1.08
N ALA A 75 -0.64 -4.28 -0.79
CA ALA A 75 -1.15 -4.08 0.57
C ALA A 75 -1.50 -5.41 1.27
N MET A 76 -1.98 -6.41 0.51
CA MET A 76 -2.24 -7.75 1.04
C MET A 76 -0.99 -8.47 1.55
N LYS A 77 0.20 -8.07 1.07
CA LYS A 77 1.49 -8.66 1.49
C LYS A 77 2.07 -7.99 2.73
N ILE A 78 1.51 -6.86 3.18
CA ILE A 78 2.03 -6.10 4.32
C ILE A 78 1.93 -6.92 5.60
N LYS A 79 3.06 -7.02 6.28
CA LYS A 79 3.21 -7.53 7.64
C LYS A 79 3.80 -6.47 8.55
N LEU A 80 3.52 -6.58 9.85
CA LEU A 80 4.08 -5.67 10.84
C LEU A 80 5.62 -5.68 10.76
N GLY A 81 6.23 -4.49 10.73
CA GLY A 81 7.67 -4.31 10.61
C GLY A 81 8.21 -4.32 9.17
N ASN A 82 7.36 -4.51 8.15
CA ASN A 82 7.78 -4.35 6.76
C ASN A 82 8.04 -2.87 6.43
N LEU A 83 9.04 -2.63 5.58
CA LEU A 83 9.23 -1.37 4.89
C LEU A 83 8.36 -1.36 3.63
N VAL A 84 7.48 -0.37 3.52
CA VAL A 84 6.63 -0.14 2.34
C VAL A 84 7.17 1.06 1.60
N TYR A 85 7.42 0.89 0.30
CA TYR A 85 7.80 1.96 -0.60
C TYR A 85 6.55 2.42 -1.36
N ILE A 86 6.34 3.74 -1.39
CA ILE A 86 5.36 4.39 -2.24
C ILE A 86 6.16 5.35 -3.12
N GLN A 87 6.19 5.10 -4.42
CA GLN A 87 7.09 5.75 -5.36
C GLN A 87 6.34 6.17 -6.62
N ASN A 88 6.85 7.19 -7.30
CA ASN A 88 6.52 7.44 -8.70
C ASN A 88 7.79 7.36 -9.53
N ASN A 89 7.83 6.46 -10.51
CA ASN A 89 9.03 6.18 -11.30
C ASN A 89 9.02 6.87 -12.66
N LYS A 90 8.05 7.75 -12.91
CA LYS A 90 7.96 8.53 -14.14
C LYS A 90 7.99 10.01 -13.78
N ALA A 91 8.90 10.76 -14.39
CA ALA A 91 8.87 12.22 -14.27
C ALA A 91 7.60 12.76 -14.94
N TYR A 92 7.03 13.84 -14.39
CA TYR A 92 5.95 14.55 -15.06
C TYR A 92 6.53 15.46 -16.16
N GLY A 93 5.99 15.34 -17.37
CA GLY A 93 6.46 16.08 -18.55
C GLY A 93 7.14 15.19 -19.61
N PRO A 94 7.58 15.80 -20.73
CA PRO A 94 8.26 15.11 -21.83
C PRO A 94 9.62 14.55 -21.44
#